data_AF-A0A952HSK7-F1
#
_entry.id   AF-A0A952HSK7-F1
#
_cell.length_a   1.000
_cell.length_b   1.000
_cell.length_c   1.000
_cell.angle_alpha   90.00
_cell.angle_beta   90.00
_cell.angle_gamma   90.00
#
_symmetry.space_group_name_H-M   'P 1'
#
loop_
_entity.id
_entity.type
_entity.pdbx_description
1 polymer ?
#
loop_
_entity_poly.entity_id
_entity_poly.type
_entity_poly.pdbx_seq_one_letter_code
_entity_poly.pdbx_strand_id
1 'polypeptide(L)'
;EIEKLEQELKFLRHRYFRIKSRAEKIQLQNKDKELREKLKNALINDGWSDKVAEKIANFDIFDQNASADWFDPEWMFGVVDGFDIVIGNPPHGADIKKYKDYIENHYKFYETRKNSASLFIEKGFDLLKEKSILSYVIPKSITYVDSWERTRKVVYKENKLLTLIDISKAFENVRLEQVILISQKIKEKSYFYKAGDFWNDRIEIINDVNSEIIEKLEILPIYIDEIKLEILKKLMQDSIKLYNISETFRGLPFQRKISDTGYPILRGKNINKYQIYREIDKVKLTKSELNSARIKKYMRPKIISQNIVAHVMKPFDRIIIMATYDKEGYLTLDTVMNTFLKDKSFSYEYILGILNSRLAEWFYYWFVYNRAIRTMHFDEGYLGKLPIKKINS
;
A
#
# COMPACT_ATOMS: atom_id res chain seq x y z
N GLU A 1 8.47 -18.86 42.58
CA GLU A 1 7.76 -17.74 43.22
C GLU A 1 7.18 -16.79 42.17
N ILE A 2 8.00 -16.32 41.23
CA ILE A 2 7.62 -15.45 40.10
C ILE A 2 6.40 -15.97 39.32
N GLU A 3 6.44 -17.22 38.83
CA GLU A 3 5.31 -17.83 38.09
C GLU A 3 3.98 -17.77 38.85
N LYS A 4 4.02 -17.91 40.18
CA LYS A 4 2.81 -17.83 41.02
C LYS A 4 2.26 -16.40 41.05
N LEU A 5 3.14 -15.40 41.19
CA LEU A 5 2.75 -13.98 41.18
C LEU A 5 2.20 -13.57 39.80
N GLU A 6 2.78 -14.07 38.72
CA GLU A 6 2.27 -13.88 37.36
C GLU A 6 0.87 -14.46 37.17
N GLN A 7 0.63 -15.69 37.65
CA GLN A 7 -0.69 -16.31 37.59
C GLN A 7 -1.73 -15.54 38.41
N GLU A 8 -1.35 -15.04 39.60
CA GLU A 8 -2.22 -14.20 40.44
C GLU A 8 -2.55 -12.87 39.75
N LEU A 9 -1.56 -12.19 39.16
CA LEU A 9 -1.76 -10.98 38.35
C LEU A 9 -2.69 -11.24 37.17
N LYS A 10 -2.46 -12.33 36.43
CA LYS A 10 -3.30 -12.73 35.29
C LYS A 10 -4.75 -12.93 35.71
N PHE A 11 -5.00 -13.68 36.78
CA PHE A 11 -6.34 -13.92 37.30
C PHE A 11 -7.02 -12.61 37.74
N LEU A 12 -6.28 -11.75 38.44
CA LEU A 12 -6.77 -10.46 38.91
C LEU A 12 -7.18 -9.55 37.75
N ARG A 13 -6.30 -9.39 36.75
CA ARG A 13 -6.54 -8.54 35.57
C ARG A 13 -7.75 -9.04 34.78
N HIS A 14 -7.85 -10.34 34.57
CA HIS A 14 -9.00 -10.94 33.89
C HIS A 14 -10.32 -10.72 34.66
N ARG A 15 -10.28 -10.77 36.00
CA ARG A 15 -11.43 -10.45 36.86
C ARG A 15 -11.81 -8.96 36.77
N TYR A 16 -10.83 -8.06 36.71
CA TYR A 16 -11.07 -6.61 36.58
C TYR A 16 -11.90 -6.26 35.34
N PHE A 17 -11.61 -6.88 34.19
CA PHE A 17 -12.33 -6.62 32.95
C PHE A 17 -13.77 -7.17 32.94
N ARG A 18 -14.14 -8.07 33.86
CA ARG A 18 -15.49 -8.66 33.97
C ARG A 18 -16.40 -7.92 34.95
N ILE A 19 -15.83 -7.24 35.94
CA ILE A 19 -16.60 -6.59 37.01
C ILE A 19 -17.15 -5.25 36.54
N LYS A 20 -18.36 -4.90 37.01
CA LYS A 20 -19.00 -3.59 36.74
C LYS A 20 -18.86 -2.59 37.90
N SER A 21 -18.73 -3.06 39.14
CA SER A 21 -18.63 -2.23 40.33
C SER A 21 -17.34 -1.41 40.36
N ARG A 22 -17.46 -0.08 40.50
CA ARG A 22 -16.30 0.83 40.62
C ARG A 22 -15.48 0.58 41.88
N ALA A 23 -16.14 0.31 43.00
CA ALA A 23 -15.46 0.05 44.27
C ALA A 23 -14.58 -1.22 44.19
N GLU A 24 -15.12 -2.29 43.60
CA GLU A 24 -14.36 -3.53 43.38
C GLU A 24 -13.21 -3.33 42.38
N LYS A 25 -13.42 -2.53 41.32
CA LYS A 25 -12.35 -2.19 40.38
C LYS A 25 -11.18 -1.50 41.07
N ILE A 26 -11.46 -0.53 41.95
CA ILE A 26 -10.41 0.17 42.72
C ILE A 26 -9.68 -0.81 43.64
N GLN A 27 -10.40 -1.72 44.30
CA GLN A 27 -9.77 -2.76 45.13
C GLN A 27 -8.85 -3.68 44.32
N LEU A 28 -9.26 -4.07 43.11
CA LEU A 28 -8.41 -4.88 42.23
C LEU A 28 -7.20 -4.09 41.73
N GLN A 29 -7.33 -2.81 41.40
CA GLN A 29 -6.19 -1.96 41.03
C GLN A 29 -5.15 -1.86 42.14
N ASN A 30 -5.59 -1.66 43.40
CA ASN A 30 -4.68 -1.62 44.54
C ASN A 30 -3.95 -2.98 44.74
N LYS A 31 -4.68 -4.09 44.62
CA LYS A 31 -4.10 -5.44 44.69
C LYS A 31 -3.12 -5.72 43.53
N ASP A 32 -3.42 -5.27 42.32
CA ASP A 32 -2.49 -5.37 41.18
C ASP A 32 -1.19 -4.63 41.49
N LYS A 33 -1.26 -3.42 42.04
CA LYS A 33 -0.08 -2.65 42.45
C LYS A 33 0.75 -3.39 43.50
N GLU A 34 0.11 -3.94 44.54
CA GLU A 34 0.80 -4.73 45.57
C GLU A 34 1.50 -5.97 44.98
N LEU A 35 0.84 -6.67 44.05
CA LEU A 35 1.42 -7.84 43.38
C LEU A 35 2.58 -7.44 42.46
N ARG A 36 2.51 -6.30 41.76
CA ARG A 36 3.61 -5.78 40.94
C ARG A 36 4.85 -5.45 41.76
N GLU A 37 4.69 -4.87 42.95
CA GLU A 37 5.82 -4.61 43.86
C GLU A 37 6.45 -5.90 44.39
N LYS A 38 5.63 -6.92 44.71
CA LYS A 38 6.14 -8.25 45.08
C LYS A 38 6.88 -8.91 43.91
N LEU A 39 6.33 -8.81 42.70
CA LEU A 39 6.94 -9.33 41.49
C LEU A 39 8.29 -8.67 41.21
N LYS A 40 8.40 -7.34 41.39
CA LYS A 40 9.66 -6.61 41.28
C LYS A 40 10.74 -7.23 42.16
N ASN A 41 10.45 -7.40 43.46
CA ASN A 41 11.41 -7.94 44.41
C ASN A 41 11.77 -9.40 44.08
N ALA A 42 10.79 -10.20 43.68
CA ALA A 42 11.03 -11.59 43.27
C ALA A 42 11.94 -11.69 42.04
N LEU A 43 11.75 -10.83 41.02
CA LEU A 43 12.58 -10.77 39.83
C LEU A 43 14.04 -10.37 40.15
N ILE A 44 14.24 -9.38 41.01
CA ILE A 44 15.58 -8.95 41.44
C ILE A 44 16.29 -10.09 42.19
N ASN A 45 15.58 -10.79 43.08
CA ASN A 45 16.13 -11.93 43.82
C ASN A 45 16.48 -13.12 42.92
N ASP A 46 15.77 -13.29 41.80
CA ASP A 46 16.01 -14.31 40.78
C ASP A 46 17.18 -13.95 39.83
N GLY A 47 17.81 -12.78 40.02
CA GLY A 47 18.99 -12.33 39.29
C GLY A 47 18.70 -11.50 38.03
N TRP A 48 17.45 -11.06 37.84
CA TRP A 48 17.13 -10.10 36.79
C TRP A 48 17.71 -8.73 37.12
N SER A 49 18.11 -7.97 36.10
CA SER A 49 18.57 -6.60 36.33
C SER A 49 17.44 -5.73 36.88
N ASP A 50 17.75 -4.87 37.85
CA ASP A 50 16.80 -3.92 38.45
C ASP A 50 15.99 -3.14 37.40
N LYS A 51 16.64 -2.72 36.31
CA LYS A 51 16.00 -1.98 35.21
C LYS A 51 14.87 -2.76 34.53
N VAL A 52 15.05 -4.07 34.31
CA VAL A 52 14.04 -4.91 33.66
C VAL A 52 12.91 -5.23 34.63
N ALA A 53 13.24 -5.57 35.87
CA ALA A 53 12.27 -5.79 36.94
C ALA A 53 11.39 -4.55 37.16
N GLU A 54 11.98 -3.35 37.16
CA GLU A 54 11.27 -2.08 37.25
C GLU A 54 10.37 -1.81 36.05
N LYS A 55 10.82 -2.09 34.83
CA LYS A 55 9.99 -1.92 33.63
C LYS A 55 8.73 -2.78 33.68
N ILE A 56 8.87 -4.03 34.09
CA ILE A 56 7.74 -4.98 34.21
C ILE A 56 6.79 -4.53 35.33
N ALA A 57 7.33 -4.21 36.51
CA ALA A 57 6.54 -3.85 37.68
C ALA A 57 5.87 -2.47 37.58
N ASN A 58 6.49 -1.49 36.90
CA ASN A 58 5.91 -0.16 36.74
C ASN A 58 4.86 -0.08 35.63
N PHE A 59 4.72 -1.13 34.82
CA PHE A 59 3.70 -1.16 33.78
C PHE A 59 2.30 -1.27 34.41
N ASP A 60 1.59 -0.14 34.42
CA ASP A 60 0.24 -0.01 34.93
C ASP A 60 -0.78 -0.05 33.79
N ILE A 61 -1.53 -1.14 33.70
CA ILE A 61 -2.56 -1.32 32.66
C ILE A 61 -3.78 -0.40 32.83
N PHE A 62 -3.90 0.28 33.97
CA PHE A 62 -5.03 1.13 34.30
C PHE A 62 -4.76 2.62 34.06
N ASP A 63 -3.50 3.01 33.89
CA ASP A 63 -3.13 4.35 33.49
C ASP A 63 -3.29 4.52 31.97
N GLN A 64 -4.33 5.25 31.57
CA GLN A 64 -4.65 5.50 30.17
C GLN A 64 -3.66 6.45 29.48
N ASN A 65 -2.85 7.18 30.24
CA ASN A 65 -1.86 8.12 29.72
C ASN A 65 -0.43 7.56 29.74
N ALA A 66 -0.22 6.42 30.40
CA ALA A 66 1.07 5.76 30.44
C ALA A 66 1.43 5.19 29.05
N SER A 67 2.71 5.30 28.70
CA SER A 67 3.28 4.66 27.52
C SER A 67 4.39 3.71 27.94
N ALA A 68 4.42 2.51 27.37
CA ALA A 68 5.54 1.57 27.51
C ALA A 68 6.46 1.64 26.28
N ASP A 69 7.77 1.65 26.50
CA ASP A 69 8.78 1.58 25.44
C ASP A 69 9.09 0.13 25.00
N TRP A 70 8.32 -0.84 25.52
CA TRP A 70 8.42 -2.27 25.27
C TRP A 70 7.02 -2.87 25.17
N PHE A 71 6.93 -4.05 24.54
CA PHE A 71 5.68 -4.80 24.46
C PHE A 71 5.95 -6.29 24.54
N ASP A 72 5.37 -6.94 25.55
CA ASP A 72 5.37 -8.39 25.71
C ASP A 72 3.98 -8.87 26.18
N PRO A 73 3.28 -9.69 25.38
CA PRO A 73 1.90 -10.07 25.69
C PRO A 73 1.77 -10.96 26.94
N GLU A 74 2.81 -11.72 27.29
CA GLU A 74 2.82 -12.58 28.47
C GLU A 74 2.95 -11.74 29.73
N TRP A 75 3.96 -10.89 29.81
CA TRP A 75 4.19 -10.03 30.98
C TRP A 75 3.10 -8.97 31.17
N MET A 76 2.59 -8.41 30.07
CA MET A 76 1.60 -7.34 30.13
C MET A 76 0.17 -7.87 30.33
N PHE A 77 -0.19 -8.98 29.68
CA PHE A 77 -1.58 -9.45 29.61
C PHE A 77 -1.77 -10.93 29.98
N GLY A 78 -0.70 -11.67 30.26
CA GLY A 78 -0.75 -13.11 30.50
C GLY A 78 -1.13 -13.91 29.25
N VAL A 79 -0.91 -13.35 28.06
CA VAL A 79 -1.27 -13.93 26.76
C VAL A 79 -0.03 -14.57 26.15
N VAL A 80 -0.05 -15.91 26.04
CA VAL A 80 1.10 -16.71 25.57
C VAL A 80 0.85 -17.39 24.22
N ASP A 81 -0.42 -17.58 23.87
CA ASP A 81 -0.88 -18.28 22.67
C ASP A 81 -1.28 -17.32 21.54
N GLY A 82 -1.26 -16.01 21.80
CA GLY A 82 -1.64 -14.94 20.87
C GLY A 82 -3.04 -14.37 21.16
N PHE A 83 -3.47 -13.40 20.36
CA PHE A 83 -4.77 -12.74 20.50
C PHE A 83 -5.81 -13.34 19.54
N ASP A 84 -7.07 -13.36 19.98
CA ASP A 84 -8.20 -13.75 19.13
C ASP A 84 -8.56 -12.66 18.11
N ILE A 85 -8.30 -11.40 18.46
CA ILE A 85 -8.50 -10.23 17.60
C ILE A 85 -7.36 -9.24 17.84
N VAL A 86 -6.77 -8.74 16.74
CA VAL A 86 -5.90 -7.56 16.74
C VAL A 86 -6.58 -6.50 15.90
N ILE A 87 -6.95 -5.39 16.54
CA ILE A 87 -7.72 -4.30 15.91
C ILE A 87 -7.05 -2.95 16.18
N GLY A 88 -7.07 -2.05 15.20
CA GLY A 88 -6.51 -0.72 15.38
C GLY A 88 -6.43 0.14 14.12
N ASN A 89 -5.92 1.35 14.30
CA ASN A 89 -5.52 2.26 13.25
C ASN A 89 -4.00 2.46 13.37
N PRO A 90 -3.17 1.57 12.78
CA PRO A 90 -1.73 1.64 12.96
C PRO A 90 -1.18 2.97 12.43
N PRO A 91 -0.05 3.47 12.95
CA PRO A 91 0.51 4.72 12.48
C PRO A 91 0.93 4.61 11.00
N HIS A 92 0.55 5.60 10.19
CA HIS A 92 0.85 5.66 8.77
C HIS A 92 1.91 6.71 8.47
N GLY A 93 3.01 6.33 7.81
CA GLY A 93 4.05 7.27 7.37
C GLY A 93 4.95 7.83 8.48
N ALA A 94 5.09 7.11 9.60
CA ALA A 94 6.03 7.48 10.66
C ALA A 94 7.49 7.44 10.16
N ASP A 95 8.35 8.30 10.72
CA ASP A 95 9.79 8.24 10.44
C ASP A 95 10.42 7.06 11.20
N ILE A 96 10.73 6.01 10.43
CA ILE A 96 11.29 4.75 10.93
C ILE A 96 12.80 4.63 10.65
N LYS A 97 13.46 5.69 10.15
CA LYS A 97 14.88 5.61 9.74
C LYS A 97 15.80 5.15 10.86
N LYS A 98 15.55 5.59 12.09
CA LYS A 98 16.35 5.22 13.27
C LYS A 98 16.21 3.75 13.67
N TYR A 99 15.21 3.04 13.16
CA TYR A 99 14.94 1.63 13.47
C TYR A 99 15.30 0.68 12.32
N LYS A 100 16.00 1.16 11.30
CA LYS A 100 16.25 0.41 10.05
C LYS A 100 16.82 -0.99 10.31
N ASP A 101 17.91 -1.08 11.08
CA ASP A 101 18.59 -2.35 11.32
C ASP A 101 17.71 -3.32 12.11
N TYR A 102 16.94 -2.83 13.08
CA TYR A 102 15.97 -3.64 13.80
C TYR A 102 14.90 -4.19 12.84
N ILE A 103 14.35 -3.33 11.98
CA ILE A 103 13.29 -3.69 11.05
C ILE A 103 13.79 -4.74 10.05
N GLU A 104 14.97 -4.55 9.46
CA GLU A 104 15.55 -5.48 8.49
C GLU A 104 15.83 -6.86 9.08
N ASN A 105 16.11 -6.95 10.38
CA ASN A 105 16.36 -8.21 11.08
C ASN A 105 15.10 -8.92 11.58
N HIS A 106 13.98 -8.21 11.78
CA HIS A 106 12.77 -8.77 12.40
C HIS A 106 11.56 -8.88 11.47
N TYR A 107 11.51 -8.13 10.37
CA TYR A 107 10.36 -8.08 9.46
C TYR A 107 10.72 -8.66 8.10
N LYS A 108 10.08 -9.78 7.75
CA LYS A 108 10.33 -10.56 6.53
C LYS A 108 9.76 -9.89 5.28
N PHE A 109 8.63 -9.22 5.42
CA PHE A 109 7.90 -8.62 4.29
C PHE A 109 8.16 -7.12 4.17
N TYR A 110 9.16 -6.61 4.90
CA TYR A 110 9.62 -5.24 4.81
C TYR A 110 10.09 -4.90 3.40
N GLU A 111 9.79 -3.67 2.98
CA GLU A 111 10.36 -3.06 1.80
C GLU A 111 10.90 -1.68 2.18
N THR A 112 12.14 -1.43 1.77
CA THR A 112 13.03 -0.33 2.18
C THR A 112 12.52 1.10 1.99
N ARG A 113 11.34 1.32 1.40
CA ARG A 113 10.79 2.65 1.08
C ARG A 113 9.44 2.96 1.75
N LYS A 114 9.04 2.24 2.80
CA LYS A 114 7.61 2.13 3.10
C LYS A 114 7.11 2.63 4.44
N ASN A 115 5.81 2.93 4.34
CA ASN A 115 4.88 3.34 5.36
C ASN A 115 4.89 2.35 6.54
N SER A 116 5.00 2.89 7.75
CA SER A 116 5.01 2.17 9.03
C SER A 116 3.85 1.18 9.19
N ALA A 117 2.68 1.42 8.61
CA ALA A 117 1.56 0.49 8.75
C ALA A 117 1.79 -0.89 8.13
N SER A 118 2.70 -1.01 7.14
CA SER A 118 3.11 -2.32 6.62
C SER A 118 3.75 -3.21 7.70
N LEU A 119 4.53 -2.61 8.60
CA LEU A 119 5.17 -3.30 9.73
C LEU A 119 4.10 -3.77 10.73
N PHE A 120 3.12 -2.92 11.02
CA PHE A 120 2.05 -3.25 11.96
C PHE A 120 1.13 -4.36 11.44
N ILE A 121 0.95 -4.50 10.12
CA ILE A 121 0.22 -5.63 9.53
C ILE A 121 0.95 -6.94 9.81
N GLU A 122 2.25 -7.00 9.52
CA GLU A 122 3.07 -8.19 9.80
C GLU A 122 3.08 -8.51 11.30
N LYS A 123 3.37 -7.52 12.15
CA LYS A 123 3.35 -7.69 13.61
C LYS A 123 1.97 -8.10 14.13
N GLY A 124 0.91 -7.57 13.54
CA GLY A 124 -0.46 -7.93 13.90
C GLY A 124 -0.73 -9.41 13.67
N PHE A 125 -0.30 -9.97 12.54
CA PHE A 125 -0.40 -11.41 12.29
C PHE A 125 0.50 -12.23 13.22
N ASP A 126 1.70 -11.77 13.57
CA ASP A 126 2.55 -12.47 14.53
C ASP A 126 1.90 -12.58 15.91
N LEU A 127 1.14 -11.55 16.32
CA LEU A 127 0.43 -11.51 17.59
C LEU A 127 -0.86 -12.35 17.61
N LEU A 128 -1.41 -12.74 16.46
CA LEU A 128 -2.65 -13.50 16.38
C LEU A 128 -2.45 -15.00 16.60
N LYS A 129 -3.45 -15.66 17.21
CA LYS A 129 -3.58 -17.13 17.14
C LYS A 129 -3.95 -17.56 15.71
N GLU A 130 -3.76 -18.84 15.41
CA GLU A 130 -4.30 -19.43 14.19
C GLU A 130 -5.82 -19.27 14.13
N LYS A 131 -6.35 -18.96 12.94
CA LYS A 131 -7.76 -18.67 12.64
C LYS A 131 -8.34 -17.42 13.32
N SER A 132 -7.52 -16.60 13.97
CA SER A 132 -7.92 -15.32 14.59
C SER A 132 -7.95 -14.15 13.59
N ILE A 133 -8.47 -13.01 14.02
CA ILE A 133 -8.82 -11.88 13.12
C ILE A 133 -7.92 -10.66 13.31
N LEU A 134 -7.36 -10.17 12.21
CA LEU A 134 -6.78 -8.83 12.09
C LEU A 134 -7.84 -7.87 11.53
N SER A 135 -8.03 -6.70 12.13
CA SER A 135 -8.90 -5.64 11.60
C SER A 135 -8.23 -4.29 11.70
N TYR A 136 -7.79 -3.72 10.58
CA TYR A 136 -7.12 -2.42 10.57
C TYR A 136 -7.78 -1.38 9.68
N VAL A 137 -7.64 -0.12 10.08
CA VAL A 137 -7.83 1.04 9.19
C VAL A 137 -6.46 1.47 8.66
N ILE A 138 -6.24 1.32 7.35
CA ILE A 138 -4.94 1.54 6.70
C ILE A 138 -5.08 2.29 5.37
N PRO A 139 -4.00 2.84 4.79
CA PRO A 139 -4.11 3.65 3.58
C PRO A 139 -4.51 2.76 2.40
N LYS A 140 -5.47 3.23 1.59
CA LYS A 140 -5.96 2.56 0.39
C LYS A 140 -4.85 2.18 -0.59
N SER A 141 -3.69 2.84 -0.51
CA SER A 141 -2.48 2.48 -1.25
C SER A 141 -2.11 1.00 -1.13
N ILE A 142 -2.41 0.33 -0.01
CA ILE A 142 -2.21 -1.11 0.11
C ILE A 142 -2.87 -1.88 -1.05
N THR A 143 -4.03 -1.41 -1.51
CA THR A 143 -4.83 -2.10 -2.51
C THR A 143 -4.23 -2.05 -3.90
N TYR A 144 -3.41 -1.06 -4.25
CA TYR A 144 -2.99 -0.89 -5.65
C TYR A 144 -1.55 -0.44 -5.88
N VAL A 145 -0.89 0.18 -4.91
CA VAL A 145 0.44 0.75 -5.13
C VAL A 145 1.49 -0.37 -5.16
N ASP A 146 2.39 -0.38 -6.14
CA ASP A 146 3.41 -1.43 -6.31
C ASP A 146 4.30 -1.57 -5.07
N SER A 147 4.65 -0.44 -4.47
CA SER A 147 5.26 -0.38 -3.14
C SER A 147 4.28 -0.77 -2.03
N TRP A 148 3.38 -1.72 -2.21
CA TRP A 148 2.69 -2.48 -1.15
C TRP A 148 2.58 -3.97 -1.49
N GLU A 149 3.22 -4.43 -2.57
CA GLU A 149 3.06 -5.79 -3.08
C GLU A 149 3.38 -6.88 -2.06
N ARG A 150 4.53 -6.82 -1.36
CA ARG A 150 4.86 -7.84 -0.34
C ARG A 150 3.85 -7.85 0.80
N THR A 151 3.47 -6.67 1.30
CA THR A 151 2.45 -6.53 2.35
C THR A 151 1.07 -7.03 1.89
N ARG A 152 0.70 -6.80 0.63
CA ARG A 152 -0.53 -7.40 0.05
C ARG A 152 -0.46 -8.92 0.14
N LYS A 153 0.65 -9.55 -0.26
CA LYS A 153 0.80 -11.02 -0.21
C LYS A 153 0.65 -11.56 1.21
N VAL A 154 1.14 -10.85 2.23
CA VAL A 154 0.86 -11.21 3.64
C VAL A 154 -0.64 -11.28 3.89
N VAL A 155 -1.40 -10.27 3.43
CA VAL A 155 -2.84 -10.20 3.68
C VAL A 155 -3.66 -11.26 2.95
N TYR A 156 -3.39 -11.52 1.66
CA TYR A 156 -4.26 -12.35 0.83
C TYR A 156 -3.71 -13.75 0.50
N LYS A 157 -2.40 -13.96 0.59
CA LYS A 157 -1.74 -15.20 0.17
C LYS A 157 -1.24 -16.03 1.34
N GLU A 158 -0.68 -15.36 2.35
CA GLU A 158 -0.29 -16.01 3.60
C GLU A 158 -1.45 -16.06 4.61
N ASN A 159 -2.44 -15.19 4.42
CA ASN A 159 -3.64 -15.09 5.24
C ASN A 159 -4.88 -14.97 4.35
N LYS A 160 -6.06 -15.14 4.93
CA LYS A 160 -7.34 -15.09 4.22
C LYS A 160 -7.97 -13.71 4.42
N LEU A 161 -7.93 -12.88 3.38
CA LEU A 161 -8.69 -11.63 3.36
C LEU A 161 -10.19 -11.96 3.49
N LEU A 162 -10.88 -11.33 4.44
CA LEU A 162 -12.31 -11.53 4.67
C LEU A 162 -13.13 -10.35 4.16
N THR A 163 -12.65 -9.13 4.41
CA THR A 163 -13.39 -7.91 4.08
C THR A 163 -12.44 -6.77 3.77
N LEU A 164 -12.76 -6.00 2.73
CA LEU A 164 -12.05 -4.81 2.32
C LEU A 164 -13.06 -3.71 1.96
N ILE A 165 -13.13 -2.68 2.79
CA ILE A 165 -14.06 -1.56 2.62
C ILE A 165 -13.28 -0.28 2.31
N ASP A 166 -13.56 0.38 1.20
CA ASP A 166 -13.05 1.73 0.92
C ASP A 166 -13.82 2.77 1.73
N ILE A 167 -13.14 3.44 2.65
CA ILE A 167 -13.73 4.50 3.48
C ILE A 167 -13.27 5.89 3.05
N SER A 168 -12.67 6.00 1.86
CA SER A 168 -12.20 7.25 1.26
C SER A 168 -11.41 8.11 2.25
N LYS A 169 -11.67 9.42 2.33
CA LYS A 169 -11.09 10.32 3.33
C LYS A 169 -11.88 10.27 4.64
N ALA A 170 -11.61 9.24 5.44
CA ALA A 170 -12.30 9.03 6.71
C ALA A 170 -11.88 9.99 7.85
N PHE A 171 -10.76 10.72 7.70
CA PHE A 171 -10.25 11.62 8.74
C PHE A 171 -9.98 13.02 8.19
N GLU A 172 -10.46 14.06 8.87
CA GLU A 172 -10.42 15.46 8.42
C GLU A 172 -9.02 15.94 7.99
N ASN A 173 -7.99 15.56 8.77
CA ASN A 173 -6.62 15.99 8.56
C ASN A 173 -5.77 14.99 7.77
N VAL A 174 -6.35 13.88 7.30
CA VAL A 174 -5.64 12.86 6.52
C VAL A 174 -5.98 13.02 5.05
N ARG A 175 -4.99 13.42 4.25
CA ARG A 175 -5.17 13.61 2.79
C ARG A 175 -5.28 12.29 2.02
N LEU A 176 -4.83 11.18 2.60
CA LEU A 176 -4.79 9.87 1.97
C LEU A 176 -6.10 9.12 2.17
N GLU A 177 -6.58 8.46 1.12
CA GLU A 177 -7.70 7.53 1.19
C GLU A 177 -7.36 6.34 2.11
N GLN A 178 -8.33 5.83 2.86
CA GLN A 178 -8.19 4.72 3.81
C GLN A 178 -9.11 3.57 3.43
N VAL A 179 -8.79 2.38 3.91
CA VAL A 179 -9.60 1.17 3.82
C VAL A 179 -9.72 0.52 5.19
N ILE A 180 -10.85 -0.13 5.47
CA ILE A 180 -10.97 -1.13 6.52
C ILE A 180 -10.56 -2.46 5.92
N LEU A 181 -9.58 -3.12 6.53
CA LEU A 181 -9.06 -4.40 6.11
C LEU A 181 -9.25 -5.41 7.23
N ILE A 182 -10.04 -6.46 6.95
CA ILE A 182 -10.27 -7.58 7.87
C ILE A 182 -9.70 -8.84 7.23
N SER A 183 -8.76 -9.50 7.92
CA SER A 183 -8.12 -10.72 7.43
C SER A 183 -7.98 -11.74 8.56
N GLN A 184 -8.11 -13.01 8.23
CA GLN A 184 -8.00 -14.13 9.16
C GLN A 184 -6.64 -14.81 9.01
N LYS A 185 -6.01 -15.14 10.14
CA LYS A 185 -4.74 -15.87 10.16
C LYS A 185 -4.94 -17.34 9.78
N ILE A 186 -5.10 -17.59 8.49
CA ILE A 186 -5.22 -18.92 7.90
C ILE A 186 -4.82 -18.85 6.44
N LYS A 187 -4.03 -19.81 5.98
CA LYS A 187 -3.64 -19.93 4.58
C LYS A 187 -4.68 -20.72 3.81
N GLU A 188 -5.26 -20.12 2.78
CA GLU A 188 -6.25 -20.74 1.90
C GLU A 188 -5.94 -20.40 0.44
N LYS A 189 -6.01 -21.38 -0.46
CA LYS A 189 -5.58 -21.21 -1.87
C LYS A 189 -6.52 -20.31 -2.67
N SER A 190 -7.82 -20.44 -2.46
CA SER A 190 -8.87 -19.74 -3.20
C SER A 190 -10.06 -19.56 -2.27
N TYR A 191 -10.61 -18.35 -2.22
CA TYR A 191 -11.70 -17.97 -1.34
C TYR A 191 -12.38 -16.71 -1.85
N PHE A 192 -13.52 -16.38 -1.28
CA PHE A 192 -14.20 -15.11 -1.55
C PHE A 192 -14.01 -14.16 -0.36
N TYR A 193 -13.87 -12.87 -0.65
CA TYR A 193 -13.86 -11.80 0.35
C TYR A 193 -14.89 -10.73 0.00
N LYS A 194 -15.42 -10.07 1.02
CA LYS A 194 -16.38 -8.98 0.87
C LYS A 194 -15.65 -7.71 0.46
N ALA A 195 -16.04 -7.14 -0.66
CA ALA A 195 -15.55 -5.86 -1.14
C ALA A 195 -16.67 -4.84 -1.13
N GLY A 196 -16.40 -3.65 -0.61
CA GLY A 196 -17.41 -2.61 -0.47
C GLY A 196 -16.83 -1.22 -0.27
N ASP A 197 -17.71 -0.26 -0.08
CA ASP A 197 -17.34 1.10 0.26
C ASP A 197 -18.22 1.64 1.41
N PHE A 198 -17.81 2.77 1.96
CA PHE A 198 -18.60 3.53 2.92
C PHE A 198 -19.20 4.75 2.22
N TRP A 199 -20.52 4.75 2.09
CA TRP A 199 -21.29 5.78 1.39
C TRP A 199 -22.58 6.07 2.17
N ASN A 200 -23.02 7.34 2.21
CA ASN A 200 -24.22 7.76 2.94
C ASN A 200 -24.29 7.24 4.40
N ASP A 201 -23.18 7.34 5.13
CA ASP A 201 -23.04 6.89 6.52
C ASP A 201 -23.32 5.40 6.77
N ARG A 202 -23.21 4.57 5.73
CA ARG A 202 -23.34 3.11 5.83
C ARG A 202 -22.26 2.39 5.02
N ILE A 203 -21.95 1.17 5.44
CA ILE A 203 -21.13 0.26 4.66
C ILE A 203 -22.03 -0.42 3.64
N GLU A 204 -21.68 -0.31 2.36
CA GLU A 204 -22.32 -1.00 1.25
C GLU A 204 -21.38 -2.07 0.71
N ILE A 205 -21.81 -3.33 0.75
CA ILE A 205 -21.07 -4.42 0.12
C ILE A 205 -21.43 -4.42 -1.37
N ILE A 206 -20.42 -4.23 -2.20
CA ILE A 206 -20.56 -4.18 -3.66
C ILE A 206 -20.60 -5.60 -4.21
N ASN A 207 -19.68 -6.47 -3.77
CA ASN A 207 -19.60 -7.83 -4.26
C ASN A 207 -18.78 -8.75 -3.33
N ASP A 208 -18.95 -10.06 -3.49
CA ASP A 208 -18.01 -11.07 -3.00
C ASP A 208 -16.99 -11.37 -4.12
N VAL A 209 -15.71 -11.06 -3.87
CA VAL A 209 -14.64 -11.15 -4.88
C VAL A 209 -13.82 -12.42 -4.67
N ASN A 210 -13.64 -13.21 -5.73
CA ASN A 210 -12.76 -14.38 -5.71
C ASN A 210 -11.28 -13.95 -5.63
N SER A 211 -10.53 -14.45 -4.65
CA SER A 211 -9.14 -14.07 -4.39
C SER A 211 -8.16 -14.41 -5.52
N GLU A 212 -8.49 -15.33 -6.43
CA GLU A 212 -7.65 -15.65 -7.60
C GLU A 212 -7.45 -14.47 -8.55
N ILE A 213 -8.37 -13.51 -8.56
CA ILE A 213 -8.23 -12.33 -9.41
C ILE A 213 -7.11 -11.39 -8.93
N ILE A 214 -6.75 -11.45 -7.65
CA ILE A 214 -5.70 -10.62 -7.05
C ILE A 214 -4.36 -10.90 -7.72
N GLU A 215 -4.02 -12.17 -7.98
CA GLU A 215 -2.76 -12.51 -8.67
C GLU A 215 -2.76 -12.06 -10.13
N LYS A 216 -3.92 -12.07 -10.79
CA LYS A 216 -4.04 -11.64 -12.20
C LYS A 216 -3.88 -10.12 -12.35
N LEU A 217 -4.46 -9.35 -11.44
CA LEU A 217 -4.48 -7.88 -11.48
C LEU A 217 -3.35 -7.23 -10.66
N GLU A 218 -2.74 -7.97 -9.73
CA GLU A 218 -1.68 -7.52 -8.81
C GLU A 218 -2.14 -6.39 -7.86
N ILE A 219 -3.46 -6.29 -7.63
CA ILE A 219 -4.14 -5.35 -6.72
C ILE A 219 -5.08 -6.12 -5.79
N LEU A 220 -5.63 -5.46 -4.76
CA LEU A 220 -6.79 -5.94 -3.99
C LEU A 220 -8.05 -5.21 -4.50
N PRO A 221 -8.82 -5.79 -5.43
CA PRO A 221 -9.97 -5.08 -5.98
C PRO A 221 -11.07 -4.80 -4.97
N ILE A 222 -11.64 -3.60 -5.05
CA ILE A 222 -12.83 -3.24 -4.26
C ILE A 222 -14.06 -3.13 -5.16
N TYR A 223 -13.89 -2.50 -6.32
CA TYR A 223 -15.02 -2.05 -7.13
C TYR A 223 -15.32 -2.95 -8.33
N ILE A 224 -15.22 -4.27 -8.16
CA ILE A 224 -15.41 -5.25 -9.24
C ILE A 224 -16.76 -5.96 -9.08
N ASP A 225 -17.68 -5.68 -9.98
CA ASP A 225 -18.95 -6.40 -10.15
C ASP A 225 -18.87 -7.40 -11.32
N GLU A 226 -19.94 -8.18 -11.52
CA GLU A 226 -20.03 -9.20 -12.56
C GLU A 226 -19.81 -8.62 -13.97
N ILE A 227 -20.41 -7.47 -14.28
CA ILE A 227 -20.29 -6.82 -15.59
C ILE A 227 -18.84 -6.42 -15.86
N LYS A 228 -18.18 -5.80 -14.88
CA LYS A 228 -16.76 -5.42 -14.96
C LYS A 228 -15.87 -6.65 -15.15
N LEU A 229 -16.16 -7.76 -14.46
CA LEU A 229 -15.44 -9.03 -14.63
C LEU A 229 -15.59 -9.59 -16.05
N GLU A 230 -16.79 -9.57 -16.62
CA GLU A 230 -17.02 -10.04 -17.99
C GLU A 230 -16.25 -9.22 -19.02
N ILE A 231 -16.28 -7.89 -18.89
CA ILE A 231 -15.53 -7.00 -19.77
C ILE A 231 -14.02 -7.24 -19.61
N LEU A 232 -13.54 -7.38 -18.37
CA LEU A 232 -12.13 -7.69 -18.09
C LEU A 232 -11.72 -9.02 -18.73
N LYS A 233 -12.54 -10.08 -18.63
CA LYS A 233 -12.26 -11.37 -19.27
C LYS A 233 -12.11 -11.22 -20.79
N LYS A 234 -13.02 -10.49 -21.44
CA LYS A 234 -12.94 -10.20 -22.89
C LYS A 234 -11.70 -9.38 -23.26
N LEU A 235 -11.32 -8.43 -22.41
CA LEU A 235 -10.13 -7.61 -22.59
C LEU A 235 -8.84 -8.45 -22.46
N MET A 236 -8.78 -9.36 -21.49
CA MET A 236 -7.61 -10.20 -21.22
C MET A 236 -7.45 -11.37 -22.20
N GLN A 237 -8.56 -11.89 -22.73
CA GLN A 237 -8.53 -12.97 -23.73
C GLN A 237 -7.67 -12.56 -24.93
N ASP A 238 -6.77 -13.43 -25.38
CA ASP A 238 -5.89 -13.20 -26.55
C ASP A 238 -5.11 -11.88 -26.53
N SER A 239 -4.83 -11.36 -25.33
CA SER A 239 -4.08 -10.13 -25.11
C SER A 239 -2.71 -10.41 -24.51
N ILE A 240 -1.78 -9.51 -24.79
CA ILE A 240 -0.46 -9.45 -24.17
C ILE A 240 -0.37 -8.17 -23.33
N LYS A 241 0.16 -8.24 -22.11
CA LYS A 241 0.38 -7.05 -21.29
C LYS A 241 1.41 -6.13 -21.96
N LEU A 242 1.16 -4.82 -21.96
CA LEU A 242 2.00 -3.81 -22.63
C LEU A 242 3.48 -3.86 -22.21
N TYR A 243 3.79 -4.21 -20.96
CA TYR A 243 5.20 -4.35 -20.52
C TYR A 243 5.96 -5.46 -21.25
N ASN A 244 5.29 -6.48 -21.80
CA ASN A 244 5.96 -7.55 -22.54
C ASN A 244 6.40 -7.10 -23.94
N ILE A 245 5.73 -6.10 -24.52
CA ILE A 245 6.00 -5.62 -25.88
C ILE A 245 6.69 -4.25 -25.90
N SER A 246 6.91 -3.64 -24.73
CA SER A 246 7.49 -2.31 -24.61
C SER A 246 8.49 -2.18 -23.46
N GLU A 247 9.25 -1.09 -23.45
CA GLU A 247 10.01 -0.60 -22.30
C GLU A 247 9.47 0.76 -21.93
N THR A 248 9.21 0.99 -20.65
CA THR A 248 8.72 2.29 -20.20
C THR A 248 9.57 2.82 -19.06
N PHE A 249 9.98 4.08 -19.13
CA PHE A 249 10.72 4.71 -18.04
C PHE A 249 10.45 6.21 -17.92
N ARG A 250 10.58 6.73 -16.71
CA ARG A 250 10.49 8.17 -16.43
C ARG A 250 11.55 8.94 -17.22
N GLY A 251 11.25 10.20 -17.52
CA GLY A 251 12.23 11.14 -18.05
C GLY A 251 13.39 11.43 -17.10
N LEU A 252 14.25 12.33 -17.55
CA LEU A 252 15.52 12.67 -16.91
C LEU A 252 15.28 13.58 -15.69
N PRO A 253 16.04 13.41 -14.59
CA PRO A 253 15.99 14.30 -13.42
C PRO A 253 16.74 15.62 -13.68
N PHE A 254 16.47 16.26 -14.81
CA PHE A 254 17.21 17.44 -15.30
C PHE A 254 16.49 18.76 -15.00
N GLN A 255 15.57 18.75 -14.03
CA GLN A 255 14.88 19.95 -13.55
C GLN A 255 15.82 21.11 -13.24
N ARG A 256 16.98 20.83 -12.64
CA ARG A 256 17.96 21.86 -12.25
C ARG A 256 18.86 22.33 -13.41
N LYS A 257 18.73 21.73 -14.60
CA LYS A 257 19.56 22.01 -15.78
C LYS A 257 18.82 22.75 -16.88
N ILE A 258 17.58 23.17 -16.63
CA ILE A 258 16.80 23.97 -17.57
C ILE A 258 17.53 25.28 -17.83
N SER A 259 17.51 25.73 -19.08
CA SER A 259 18.08 27.01 -19.50
C SER A 259 17.37 27.53 -20.74
N ASP A 260 17.63 28.79 -21.09
CA ASP A 260 17.07 29.43 -22.31
C ASP A 260 17.71 28.92 -23.61
N THR A 261 18.86 28.25 -23.49
CA THR A 261 19.65 27.66 -24.57
C THR A 261 19.79 26.15 -24.40
N GLY A 262 20.18 25.44 -25.46
CA GLY A 262 20.41 23.99 -25.42
C GLY A 262 19.35 23.18 -26.16
N TYR A 263 19.15 21.94 -25.72
CA TYR A 263 18.32 20.94 -26.39
C TYR A 263 16.88 20.99 -25.88
N PRO A 264 15.87 20.82 -26.73
CA PRO A 264 14.47 20.82 -26.31
C PRO A 264 14.18 19.67 -25.34
N ILE A 265 13.45 19.98 -24.26
CA ILE A 265 13.06 19.04 -23.22
C ILE A 265 11.60 19.25 -22.80
N LEU A 266 10.82 18.17 -22.80
CA LEU A 266 9.40 18.18 -22.49
C LEU A 266 9.13 17.85 -21.01
N ARG A 267 8.06 18.42 -20.48
CA ARG A 267 7.48 18.13 -19.16
C ARG A 267 6.05 17.63 -19.32
N GLY A 268 5.46 17.15 -18.23
CA GLY A 268 4.06 16.69 -18.22
C GLY A 268 3.08 17.70 -18.85
N LYS A 269 3.22 18.99 -18.56
CA LYS A 269 2.36 20.06 -19.12
C LYS A 269 2.40 20.17 -20.65
N ASN A 270 3.47 19.68 -21.29
CA ASN A 270 3.60 19.71 -22.74
C ASN A 270 2.82 18.60 -23.43
N ILE A 271 2.41 17.56 -22.70
CA ILE A 271 1.82 16.36 -23.26
C ILE A 271 0.30 16.47 -23.20
N ASN A 272 -0.35 16.36 -24.36
CA ASN A 272 -1.79 16.18 -24.47
C ASN A 272 -2.10 14.96 -25.36
N LYS A 273 -3.38 14.57 -25.43
CA LYS A 273 -3.83 13.50 -26.33
C LYS A 273 -3.43 13.81 -27.78
N TYR A 274 -2.55 12.98 -28.32
CA TYR A 274 -2.07 13.03 -29.70
C TYR A 274 -1.31 14.32 -30.09
N GLN A 275 -0.93 15.15 -29.11
CA GLN A 275 -0.30 16.44 -29.39
C GLN A 275 0.76 16.81 -28.35
N ILE A 276 1.82 17.48 -28.83
CA ILE A 276 2.81 18.18 -28.02
C ILE A 276 2.54 19.69 -28.10
N TYR A 277 2.43 20.37 -26.96
CA TYR A 277 2.26 21.82 -26.90
C TYR A 277 3.57 22.58 -27.11
N ARG A 278 3.46 23.80 -27.68
CA ARG A 278 4.58 24.54 -28.29
C ARG A 278 5.58 25.18 -27.32
N GLU A 279 5.23 25.41 -26.06
CA GLU A 279 6.16 25.98 -25.06
C GLU A 279 7.13 24.93 -24.52
N ILE A 280 8.18 24.64 -25.27
CA ILE A 280 9.18 23.62 -24.95
C ILE A 280 10.38 24.26 -24.26
N ASP A 281 10.67 23.81 -23.04
CA ASP A 281 11.86 24.20 -22.30
C ASP A 281 13.13 23.68 -23.00
N LYS A 282 14.30 24.23 -22.64
CA LYS A 282 15.59 23.68 -23.09
C LYS A 282 16.46 23.24 -21.92
N VAL A 283 17.36 22.31 -22.19
CA VAL A 283 18.35 21.82 -21.23
C VAL A 283 19.75 21.94 -21.81
N LYS A 284 20.68 22.44 -21.01
CA LYS A 284 22.10 22.45 -21.38
C LYS A 284 22.74 21.11 -20.99
N LEU A 285 23.33 20.45 -21.97
CA LEU A 285 24.03 19.18 -21.78
C LEU A 285 25.50 19.33 -22.15
N THR A 286 26.36 18.64 -21.42
CA THR A 286 27.77 18.49 -21.77
C THR A 286 27.95 17.52 -22.95
N LYS A 287 29.08 17.60 -23.65
CA LYS A 287 29.42 16.66 -24.74
C LYS A 287 29.40 15.20 -24.28
N SER A 288 29.86 14.95 -23.04
CA SER A 288 29.85 13.60 -22.44
C SER A 288 28.43 13.06 -22.27
N GLU A 289 27.51 13.88 -21.74
CA GLU A 289 26.10 13.48 -21.55
C GLU A 289 25.41 13.18 -22.87
N LEU A 290 25.60 14.03 -23.89
CA LEU A 290 25.05 13.83 -25.23
C LEU A 290 25.51 12.50 -25.85
N ASN A 291 26.76 12.11 -25.58
CA ASN A 291 27.32 10.86 -26.10
C ASN A 291 26.87 9.61 -25.33
N SER A 292 26.26 9.78 -24.15
CA SER A 292 25.81 8.65 -23.34
C SER A 292 24.71 7.84 -24.06
N ALA A 293 24.79 6.51 -23.93
CA ALA A 293 23.78 5.61 -24.47
C ALA A 293 22.36 5.94 -23.98
N ARG A 294 22.25 6.43 -22.73
CA ARG A 294 21.00 6.86 -22.12
C ARG A 294 20.37 8.01 -22.89
N ILE A 295 21.10 9.11 -23.13
CA ILE A 295 20.57 10.28 -23.85
C ILE A 295 20.22 9.90 -25.30
N LYS A 296 21.10 9.15 -25.98
CA LYS A 296 20.82 8.64 -27.33
C LYS A 296 19.55 7.79 -27.41
N LYS A 297 19.19 7.07 -26.34
CA LYS A 297 17.92 6.32 -26.27
C LYS A 297 16.71 7.23 -26.17
N TYR A 298 16.73 8.25 -25.31
CA TYR A 298 15.63 9.22 -25.21
C TYR A 298 15.41 9.97 -26.53
N MET A 299 16.47 10.19 -27.32
CA MET A 299 16.37 10.89 -28.61
C MET A 299 15.85 10.04 -29.78
N ARG A 300 15.27 8.87 -29.50
CA ARG A 300 14.60 8.04 -30.51
C ARG A 300 13.08 8.28 -30.50
N PRO A 301 12.39 7.98 -31.61
CA PRO A 301 10.94 8.00 -31.66
C PRO A 301 10.32 7.10 -30.59
N LYS A 302 9.29 7.60 -29.91
CA LYS A 302 8.67 6.93 -28.75
C LYS A 302 7.29 7.49 -28.45
N ILE A 303 6.46 6.72 -27.74
CA ILE A 303 5.27 7.30 -27.11
C ILE A 303 5.72 8.02 -25.84
N ILE A 304 5.21 9.22 -25.64
CA ILE A 304 5.36 9.96 -24.39
C ILE A 304 4.00 10.17 -23.74
N SER A 305 3.93 10.00 -22.42
CA SER A 305 2.70 10.21 -21.65
C SER A 305 2.97 10.98 -20.35
N GLN A 306 1.96 11.67 -19.82
CA GLN A 306 2.09 12.28 -18.51
C GLN A 306 2.31 11.23 -17.43
N ASN A 307 3.26 11.47 -16.52
CA ASN A 307 3.48 10.57 -15.38
C ASN A 307 2.33 10.68 -14.36
N ILE A 308 1.74 11.85 -14.16
CA ILE A 308 0.59 11.99 -13.25
C ILE A 308 -0.69 11.87 -14.06
N VAL A 309 -1.52 10.89 -13.74
CA VAL A 309 -2.82 10.69 -14.34
C VAL A 309 -3.82 11.65 -13.69
N ALA A 310 -4.55 12.42 -14.50
CA ALA A 310 -5.55 13.35 -14.00
C ALA A 310 -6.83 12.60 -13.62
N HIS A 311 -7.38 12.92 -12.44
CA HIS A 311 -8.71 12.49 -12.01
C HIS A 311 -9.72 13.61 -12.23
N VAL A 312 -10.85 13.32 -12.85
CA VAL A 312 -11.88 14.30 -13.17
C VAL A 312 -13.25 13.75 -12.79
N MET A 313 -14.03 14.54 -12.05
CA MET A 313 -15.37 14.15 -11.58
C MET A 313 -16.50 14.63 -12.51
N LYS A 314 -16.22 15.56 -13.43
CA LYS A 314 -17.21 16.15 -14.36
C LYS A 314 -16.82 15.89 -15.82
N PRO A 315 -17.75 15.53 -16.71
CA PRO A 315 -19.18 15.32 -16.46
C PRO A 315 -19.51 14.06 -15.66
N PHE A 316 -18.57 13.13 -15.55
CA PHE A 316 -18.66 11.94 -14.70
C PHE A 316 -17.27 11.55 -14.21
N ASP A 317 -17.24 10.68 -13.20
CA ASP A 317 -16.05 10.19 -12.51
C ASP A 317 -15.16 9.34 -13.43
N ARG A 318 -13.94 9.80 -13.70
CA ARG A 318 -12.98 9.12 -14.58
C ARG A 318 -11.56 9.62 -14.37
N ILE A 319 -10.62 8.89 -14.96
CA ILE A 319 -9.28 9.38 -15.23
C ILE A 319 -9.11 9.85 -16.67
N ILE A 320 -8.06 10.65 -16.89
CA ILE A 320 -7.64 11.07 -18.21
C ILE A 320 -6.17 10.71 -18.38
N ILE A 321 -5.91 9.90 -19.41
CA ILE A 321 -4.56 9.57 -19.86
C ILE A 321 -4.24 10.48 -21.04
N MET A 322 -3.07 11.11 -20.99
CA MET A 322 -2.58 11.98 -22.05
C MET A 322 -1.29 11.40 -22.58
N ALA A 323 -1.35 10.86 -23.80
CA ALA A 323 -0.21 10.32 -24.51
C ALA A 323 -0.12 10.88 -25.93
N THR A 324 1.09 10.96 -26.48
CA THR A 324 1.34 11.33 -27.87
C THR A 324 2.54 10.57 -28.42
N TYR A 325 2.60 10.42 -29.75
CA TYR A 325 3.77 9.84 -30.42
C TYR A 325 4.75 10.96 -30.75
N ASP A 326 5.92 10.89 -30.12
CA ASP A 326 7.04 11.78 -30.38
C ASP A 326 7.94 11.17 -31.47
N LYS A 327 7.81 11.69 -32.69
CA LYS A 327 8.64 11.30 -33.84
C LYS A 327 10.01 11.99 -33.85
N GLU A 328 10.11 13.15 -33.22
CA GLU A 328 11.32 13.99 -33.22
C GLU A 328 12.36 13.51 -32.19
N GLY A 329 11.94 12.75 -31.19
CA GLY A 329 12.85 12.25 -30.15
C GLY A 329 13.23 13.33 -29.15
N TYR A 330 12.27 14.11 -28.66
CA TYR A 330 12.52 15.12 -27.63
C TYR A 330 13.04 14.49 -26.34
N LEU A 331 13.93 15.18 -25.62
CA LEU A 331 14.25 14.82 -24.25
C LEU A 331 13.03 15.05 -23.37
N THR A 332 12.94 14.34 -22.25
CA THR A 332 11.81 14.46 -21.34
C THR A 332 12.27 14.53 -19.90
N LEU A 333 11.51 15.21 -19.04
CA LEU A 333 11.72 15.23 -17.59
C LEU A 333 10.95 14.09 -16.90
N ASP A 334 11.27 13.86 -15.63
CA ASP A 334 10.66 12.85 -14.76
C ASP A 334 9.12 12.95 -14.59
N THR A 335 8.52 14.06 -15.04
CA THR A 335 7.06 14.25 -15.17
C THR A 335 6.44 13.59 -16.41
N VAL A 336 7.26 12.98 -17.28
CA VAL A 336 6.85 12.32 -18.52
C VAL A 336 7.39 10.89 -18.55
N MET A 337 6.55 9.96 -18.98
CA MET A 337 6.89 8.57 -19.24
C MET A 337 7.25 8.38 -20.70
N ASN A 338 8.23 7.53 -20.97
CA ASN A 338 8.79 7.29 -22.30
C ASN A 338 8.64 5.81 -22.61
N THR A 339 7.78 5.47 -23.57
CA THR A 339 7.45 4.10 -23.94
C THR A 339 8.01 3.79 -25.32
N PHE A 340 8.91 2.82 -25.37
CA PHE A 340 9.56 2.31 -26.59
C PHE A 340 9.04 0.91 -26.88
N LEU A 341 8.60 0.66 -28.11
CA LEU A 341 8.17 -0.68 -28.51
C LEU A 341 9.40 -1.55 -28.78
N LYS A 342 9.38 -2.76 -28.23
CA LYS A 342 10.38 -3.82 -28.45
C LYS A 342 9.91 -4.78 -29.54
N ASP A 343 8.61 -5.03 -29.59
CA ASP A 343 7.98 -5.92 -30.55
C ASP A 343 7.54 -5.14 -31.79
N LYS A 344 8.10 -5.51 -32.95
CA LYS A 344 7.83 -4.85 -34.23
C LYS A 344 6.48 -5.22 -34.84
N SER A 345 5.78 -6.22 -34.29
CA SER A 345 4.41 -6.56 -34.72
C SER A 345 3.38 -5.50 -34.30
N PHE A 346 3.75 -4.59 -33.39
CA PHE A 346 2.91 -3.49 -32.94
C PHE A 346 3.43 -2.15 -33.46
N SER A 347 2.54 -1.30 -33.97
CA SER A 347 2.88 0.09 -34.34
C SER A 347 2.69 1.04 -33.16
N TYR A 348 3.45 2.15 -33.16
CA TYR A 348 3.29 3.20 -32.16
C TYR A 348 1.89 3.82 -32.22
N GLU A 349 1.33 3.98 -33.42
CA GLU A 349 0.01 4.52 -33.67
C GLU A 349 -1.10 3.65 -33.07
N TYR A 350 -0.99 2.32 -33.20
CA TYR A 350 -1.94 1.38 -32.60
C TYR A 350 -1.93 1.47 -31.07
N ILE A 351 -0.75 1.39 -30.46
CA ILE A 351 -0.61 1.48 -29.01
C ILE A 351 -1.07 2.84 -28.48
N LEU A 352 -0.72 3.93 -29.17
CA LEU A 352 -1.17 5.27 -28.82
C LEU A 352 -2.70 5.40 -28.91
N GLY A 353 -3.30 4.84 -29.95
CA GLY A 353 -4.75 4.79 -30.14
C GLY A 353 -5.46 4.14 -28.95
N ILE A 354 -4.94 3.00 -28.48
CA ILE A 354 -5.48 2.30 -27.30
C ILE A 354 -5.25 3.13 -26.04
N LEU A 355 -4.03 3.62 -25.78
CA LEU A 355 -3.69 4.36 -24.55
C LEU A 355 -4.58 5.58 -24.31
N ASN A 356 -4.93 6.32 -25.36
CA ASN A 356 -5.78 7.51 -25.26
C ASN A 356 -7.29 7.20 -25.29
N SER A 357 -7.67 5.92 -25.42
CA SER A 357 -9.08 5.48 -25.51
C SER A 357 -9.80 5.52 -24.16
N ARG A 358 -11.13 5.61 -24.21
CA ARG A 358 -11.99 5.48 -23.02
C ARG A 358 -11.87 4.10 -22.37
N LEU A 359 -11.57 3.06 -23.15
CA LEU A 359 -11.40 1.70 -22.65
C LEU A 359 -10.13 1.58 -21.79
N ALA A 360 -9.02 2.20 -22.20
CA ALA A 360 -7.81 2.24 -21.39
C ALA A 360 -8.05 3.02 -20.09
N GLU A 361 -8.63 4.21 -20.17
CA GLU A 361 -8.98 5.01 -18.98
C GLU A 361 -9.87 4.22 -18.01
N TRP A 362 -10.90 3.54 -18.53
CA TRP A 362 -11.74 2.66 -17.74
C TRP A 362 -10.92 1.52 -17.11
N PHE A 363 -10.10 0.82 -17.89
CA PHE A 363 -9.28 -0.29 -17.39
C PHE A 363 -8.35 0.15 -16.25
N TYR A 364 -7.59 1.22 -16.45
CA TYR A 364 -6.67 1.70 -15.42
C TYR A 364 -7.42 2.19 -14.18
N TYR A 365 -8.56 2.85 -14.34
CA TYR A 365 -9.32 3.36 -13.21
C TYR A 365 -9.84 2.23 -12.30
N TRP A 366 -10.43 1.18 -12.88
CA TRP A 366 -11.05 0.10 -12.12
C TRP A 366 -10.08 -1.01 -11.71
N PHE A 367 -9.15 -1.39 -12.59
CA PHE A 367 -8.32 -2.59 -12.40
C PHE A 367 -6.85 -2.31 -12.12
N VAL A 368 -6.41 -1.06 -12.15
CA VAL A 368 -5.03 -0.68 -11.80
C VAL A 368 -4.98 0.27 -10.61
N TYR A 369 -5.82 1.30 -10.59
CA TYR A 369 -5.83 2.30 -9.51
C TYR A 369 -6.94 2.11 -8.49
N ASN A 370 -7.84 1.14 -8.69
CA ASN A 370 -8.92 0.81 -7.76
C ASN A 370 -9.73 2.06 -7.34
N ARG A 371 -10.06 2.91 -8.33
CA ARG A 371 -10.68 4.24 -8.16
C ARG A 371 -9.95 5.19 -7.21
N ALA A 372 -8.61 5.15 -7.14
CA ALA A 372 -7.87 6.17 -6.42
C ALA A 372 -8.14 7.56 -7.03
N ILE A 373 -8.29 8.57 -6.17
CA ILE A 373 -8.49 9.96 -6.61
C ILE A 373 -7.20 10.78 -6.56
N ARG A 374 -6.16 10.24 -5.93
CA ARG A 374 -4.85 10.89 -5.73
C ARG A 374 -3.71 9.91 -5.98
N THR A 375 -2.53 10.47 -6.24
CA THR A 375 -1.27 9.71 -6.30
C THR A 375 -1.33 8.56 -7.32
N MET A 376 -1.78 8.87 -8.53
CA MET A 376 -1.78 7.94 -9.67
C MET A 376 -0.61 8.26 -10.58
N HIS A 377 0.53 7.62 -10.31
CA HIS A 377 1.67 7.65 -11.20
C HIS A 377 1.48 6.61 -12.31
N PHE A 378 1.83 6.97 -13.54
CA PHE A 378 1.74 6.14 -14.73
C PHE A 378 3.09 5.46 -15.03
N ASP A 379 3.80 5.10 -13.95
CA ASP A 379 5.06 4.37 -14.01
C ASP A 379 4.94 3.04 -14.76
N GLU A 380 6.06 2.45 -15.15
CA GLU A 380 6.12 1.19 -15.88
C GLU A 380 5.24 0.08 -15.27
N GLY A 381 5.28 -0.07 -13.95
CA GLY A 381 4.48 -1.06 -13.22
C GLY A 381 2.96 -0.86 -13.36
N TYR A 382 2.49 0.37 -13.58
CA TYR A 382 1.08 0.64 -13.84
C TYR A 382 0.79 0.62 -15.34
N LEU A 383 1.45 1.47 -16.12
CA LEU A 383 1.24 1.62 -17.57
C LEU A 383 1.36 0.26 -18.27
N GLY A 384 2.34 -0.55 -17.90
CA GLY A 384 2.61 -1.85 -18.50
C GLY A 384 1.49 -2.89 -18.32
N LYS A 385 0.57 -2.71 -17.37
CA LYS A 385 -0.51 -3.68 -17.09
C LYS A 385 -1.60 -3.74 -18.15
N LEU A 386 -1.69 -2.74 -19.03
CA LEU A 386 -2.74 -2.67 -20.05
C LEU A 386 -2.68 -3.89 -20.99
N PRO A 387 -3.79 -4.65 -21.12
CA PRO A 387 -3.86 -5.73 -22.09
C PRO A 387 -3.97 -5.15 -23.50
N ILE A 388 -3.08 -5.59 -24.38
CA ILE A 388 -3.05 -5.22 -25.79
C ILE A 388 -3.42 -6.45 -26.61
N LYS A 389 -4.46 -6.34 -27.44
CA LYS A 389 -4.86 -7.43 -28.34
C LYS A 389 -3.74 -7.69 -29.34
N LYS A 390 -3.39 -8.97 -29.50
CA LYS A 390 -2.49 -9.40 -30.57
C LYS A 390 -3.16 -9.12 -31.91
N ILE A 391 -2.43 -8.47 -32.82
CA ILE A 391 -2.89 -8.31 -34.19
C ILE A 391 -2.45 -9.59 -34.90
N ASN A 392 -3.42 -10.45 -35.26
CA ASN A 392 -3.11 -11.54 -36.18
C ASN A 392 -2.75 -10.89 -37.51
N SER A 393 -1.51 -11.09 -37.93
CA SER A 393 -1.00 -10.74 -39.26
C SER A 393 -1.75 -11.48 -40.35
#